data_AF-A0A953IMZ1-F1
#
_entry.id   AF-A0A953IMZ1-F1
#
_cell.length_a   1.000
_cell.length_b   1.000
_cell.length_c   1.000
_cell.angle_alpha   90.00
_cell.angle_beta   90.00
_cell.angle_gamma   90.00
#
_symmetry.space_group_name_H-M   'P 1'
#
loop_
_entity.id
_entity.type
_entity.pdbx_description
1 polymer ?
#
loop_
_entity_poly.entity_id
_entity_poly.type
_entity_poly.pdbx_seq_one_letter_code
_entity_poly.pdbx_strand_id
1 'polypeptide(L)'
;MTISNLNKICTLLRGSFPAIDSGKDLALVLEVGRRQEAGTLMTQKQLCLCGIAPAATVRRRLRRLVAKKIIRKAISNNDGRSVTLCLSDVAIKQLKQVSRVVKQLDW
;
A
#
# COMPACT_ATOMS: atom_id res chain seq x y z
N MET A 1 -20.86 -10.74 -7.12
CA MET A 1 -20.23 -10.07 -5.94
C MET A 1 -21.29 -9.60 -4.94
N THR A 2 -21.44 -10.29 -3.82
CA THR A 2 -22.37 -9.91 -2.73
C THR A 2 -21.67 -9.07 -1.65
N ILE A 3 -22.43 -8.37 -0.80
CA ILE A 3 -21.89 -7.62 0.35
C ILE A 3 -21.09 -8.53 1.30
N SER A 4 -21.48 -9.81 1.42
CA SER A 4 -20.76 -10.82 2.19
C SER A 4 -19.33 -11.04 1.69
N ASN A 5 -19.13 -11.06 0.36
CA ASN A 5 -17.80 -11.20 -0.24
C ASN A 5 -16.92 -9.98 0.06
N LEU A 6 -17.48 -8.77 0.08
CA LEU A 6 -16.75 -7.56 0.47
C LEU A 6 -16.30 -7.62 1.94
N ASN A 7 -17.15 -8.13 2.84
CA ASN A 7 -16.81 -8.26 4.26
C ASN A 7 -15.70 -9.31 4.49
N LYS A 8 -15.73 -10.42 3.74
CA LYS A 8 -14.64 -11.43 3.75
C LYS A 8 -13.31 -10.82 3.34
N ILE A 9 -13.30 -10.04 2.25
CA ILE A 9 -12.08 -9.36 1.76
C ILE A 9 -11.56 -8.39 2.83
N CYS A 10 -12.43 -7.57 3.42
CA CYS A 10 -12.05 -6.65 4.49
C CYS A 10 -11.44 -7.38 5.70
N THR A 11 -12.02 -8.51 6.08
CA THR A 11 -11.57 -9.33 7.21
C THR A 11 -10.19 -9.94 6.92
N LEU A 12 -9.99 -10.50 5.71
CA LEU A 12 -8.71 -11.04 5.26
C LEU A 12 -7.61 -9.98 5.26
N LEU A 13 -7.92 -8.78 4.75
CA LEU A 13 -6.99 -7.67 4.70
C LEU A 13 -6.58 -7.20 6.10
N ARG A 14 -7.54 -7.08 7.04
CA ARG A 14 -7.25 -6.71 8.43
C ARG A 14 -6.40 -7.76 9.15
N GLY A 15 -6.71 -9.05 8.96
CA GLY A 15 -5.95 -10.15 9.57
C GLY A 15 -4.52 -10.26 9.03
N SER A 16 -4.32 -9.98 7.74
CA SER A 16 -3.01 -10.08 7.09
C SER A 16 -2.12 -8.86 7.32
N PHE A 17 -2.72 -7.70 7.63
CA PHE A 17 -2.02 -6.44 7.88
C PHE A 17 -2.47 -5.80 9.21
N PRO A 18 -2.15 -6.39 10.37
CA PRO A 18 -2.50 -5.80 11.66
C PRO A 18 -1.85 -4.43 11.88
N ALA A 19 -0.77 -4.13 11.14
CA ALA A 19 -0.07 -2.86 11.18
C ALA A 19 -0.76 -1.75 10.33
N ILE A 20 -1.79 -2.07 9.55
CA ILE A 20 -2.57 -1.10 8.75
C ILE A 20 -3.84 -0.72 9.53
N ASP A 21 -3.82 0.44 10.17
CA ASP A 21 -4.89 0.81 11.11
C ASP A 21 -6.06 1.54 10.43
N SER A 22 -6.09 1.67 9.09
CA SER A 22 -7.21 2.30 8.39
C SER A 22 -7.28 1.98 6.89
N GLY A 23 -8.47 2.15 6.30
CA GLY A 23 -8.65 2.03 4.85
C GLY A 23 -7.80 3.00 4.03
N LYS A 24 -7.47 4.18 4.57
CA LYS A 24 -6.55 5.14 3.92
C LYS A 24 -5.12 4.64 3.90
N ASP A 25 -4.68 3.96 4.95
CA ASP A 25 -3.35 3.34 4.98
C ASP A 25 -3.29 2.18 4.00
N LEU A 26 -4.35 1.37 3.92
CA LEU A 26 -4.46 0.30 2.93
C LEU A 26 -4.41 0.86 1.50
N ALA A 27 -5.19 1.91 1.22
CA ALA A 27 -5.19 2.56 -0.10
C ALA A 27 -3.80 3.08 -0.50
N LEU A 28 -3.06 3.67 0.44
CA LEU A 28 -1.67 4.09 0.20
C LEU A 28 -0.75 2.90 -0.11
N VAL A 29 -0.85 1.82 0.67
CA VAL A 29 -0.05 0.60 0.47
C VAL A 29 -0.34 -0.04 -0.88
N LEU A 30 -1.62 -0.15 -1.25
CA LEU A 30 -2.05 -0.70 -2.54
C LEU A 30 -1.58 0.16 -3.71
N GLU A 31 -1.68 1.49 -3.62
CA GLU A 31 -1.22 2.37 -4.70
C GLU A 31 0.30 2.30 -4.90
N VAL A 32 1.08 2.27 -3.81
CA VAL A 32 2.53 2.05 -3.90
C VAL A 32 2.85 0.69 -4.50
N GLY A 33 2.17 -0.37 -4.04
CA GLY A 33 2.37 -1.74 -4.53
C GLY A 33 2.05 -1.88 -6.01
N ARG A 34 0.90 -1.36 -6.46
CA ARG A 34 0.45 -1.38 -7.86
C ARG A 34 1.46 -0.73 -8.80
N ARG A 35 2.03 0.40 -8.38
CA ARG A 35 3.01 1.15 -9.17
C ARG A 35 4.36 0.44 -9.21
N GLN A 36 4.79 -0.11 -8.07
CA GLN A 36 5.98 -0.94 -8.00
C GLN A 36 5.86 -2.19 -8.88
N GLU A 37 4.71 -2.86 -8.91
CA GLU A 37 4.46 -4.00 -9.81
C GLU A 37 4.50 -3.60 -11.28
N ALA A 38 4.05 -2.39 -11.61
CA ALA A 38 4.17 -1.79 -12.95
C ALA A 38 5.59 -1.26 -13.26
N GLY A 39 6.60 -1.53 -12.41
CA GLY A 39 7.99 -1.11 -12.61
C GLY A 39 8.26 0.37 -12.36
N THR A 40 7.28 1.13 -11.86
CA THR A 40 7.42 2.58 -11.61
C THR A 40 7.31 2.89 -10.13
N LEU A 41 8.36 3.44 -9.51
CA LEU A 41 8.28 3.87 -8.12
C LEU A 41 7.63 5.26 -8.00
N MET A 42 6.94 5.49 -6.88
CA MET A 42 6.26 6.77 -6.64
C MET A 42 7.04 7.64 -5.68
N THR A 43 7.07 8.94 -5.96
CA THR A 43 7.49 9.95 -4.99
C THR A 43 6.36 10.28 -4.01
N GLN A 44 6.72 10.84 -2.86
CA GLN A 44 5.74 11.37 -1.91
C GLN A 44 4.84 12.44 -2.56
N LYS A 45 5.37 13.26 -3.47
CA LYS A 45 4.61 14.28 -4.19
C LYS A 45 3.49 13.65 -5.02
N GLN A 46 3.82 12.62 -5.79
CA GLN A 46 2.84 11.91 -6.62
C GLN A 46 1.75 11.24 -5.77
N LEU A 47 2.10 10.63 -4.64
CA LEU A 47 1.08 10.06 -3.72
C LEU A 47 0.14 11.11 -3.13
N CYS A 48 0.64 12.33 -2.84
CA CYS A 48 -0.23 13.41 -2.37
C CYS A 48 -1.25 13.84 -3.44
N LEU A 49 -0.93 13.65 -4.72
CA LEU A 49 -1.79 14.02 -5.85
C LEU A 49 -2.82 12.94 -6.22
N CYS A 50 -2.70 11.71 -5.70
CA CYS A 50 -3.64 10.61 -5.98
C CYS A 50 -5.02 10.77 -5.33
N GLY A 51 -5.28 11.83 -4.56
CA GLY A 51 -6.60 12.08 -3.96
C GLY A 51 -7.02 11.13 -2.84
N ILE A 52 -6.14 10.22 -2.37
CA ILE A 52 -6.45 9.27 -1.29
C ILE A 52 -6.85 9.97 0.01
N ALA A 53 -6.19 11.09 0.32
CA ALA A 53 -6.46 11.96 1.46
C ALA A 53 -5.82 13.34 1.23
N PRO A 54 -6.16 14.37 2.05
CA PRO A 54 -5.44 15.64 2.01
C PRO A 54 -3.93 15.44 2.20
N ALA A 55 -3.11 16.25 1.53
CA ALA A 55 -1.65 16.07 1.48
C ALA A 55 -1.01 15.95 2.88
N ALA A 56 -1.43 16.77 3.86
CA ALA A 56 -0.94 16.67 5.24
C ALA A 56 -1.25 15.30 5.87
N THR A 57 -2.42 14.73 5.59
CA THR A 57 -2.82 13.39 6.06
C THR A 57 -1.98 12.32 5.38
N VAL A 58 -1.75 12.41 4.06
CA VAL A 58 -0.89 11.47 3.32
C VAL A 58 0.51 11.46 3.92
N ARG A 59 1.13 12.63 4.14
CA ARG A 59 2.47 12.73 4.73
C ARG A 59 2.55 12.09 6.12
N ARG A 60 1.57 12.37 6.99
CA ARG A 60 1.50 11.79 8.34
C ARG A 60 1.41 10.26 8.29
N ARG A 61 0.54 9.73 7.43
CA ARG A 61 0.33 8.29 7.25
C ARG A 61 1.56 7.60 6.66
N LEU A 62 2.17 8.20 5.64
CA LEU A 62 3.41 7.68 5.05
C LEU A 62 4.54 7.60 6.07
N ARG A 63 4.73 8.64 6.90
CA ARG A 63 5.73 8.60 7.98
C ARG A 63 5.50 7.40 8.91
N ARG A 64 4.25 7.12 9.25
CA ARG A 64 3.88 5.97 10.08
C ARG A 64 4.12 4.63 9.38
N LEU A 65 3.72 4.50 8.11
CA LEU A 65 3.92 3.29 7.32
C LEU A 65 5.41 2.97 7.09
N VAL A 66 6.24 4.01 6.98
CA VAL A 66 7.70 3.89 6.94
C VAL A 66 8.24 3.45 8.30
N ALA A 67 7.79 4.05 9.41
CA ALA A 67 8.19 3.64 10.75
C ALA A 67 7.81 2.17 11.06
N LYS A 68 6.66 1.71 10.55
CA LYS A 68 6.20 0.31 10.64
C LYS A 68 6.89 -0.64 9.65
N LYS A 69 7.88 -0.18 8.86
CA LYS A 69 8.61 -0.97 7.85
C LYS A 69 7.72 -1.61 6.76
N ILE A 70 6.54 -1.05 6.52
CA ILE A 70 5.64 -1.48 5.43
C ILE A 70 6.10 -0.83 4.12
N ILE A 71 6.40 0.47 4.18
CA ILE A 71 6.94 1.24 3.06
C ILE A 71 8.42 1.54 3.32
N ARG A 72 9.26 1.34 2.33
CA ARG A 72 10.67 1.74 2.32
C ARG A 72 10.84 2.96 1.43
N LYS A 73 11.84 3.78 1.79
CA LYS A 73 12.32 4.88 0.97
C LYS A 73 13.52 4.38 0.17
N ALA A 74 13.51 4.60 -1.13
CA ALA A 74 14.63 4.34 -2.03
C ALA A 74 15.06 5.64 -2.68
N ILE A 75 16.36 5.89 -2.78
CA ILE A 75 16.88 7.01 -3.57
C ILE A 75 16.60 6.66 -5.03
N SER A 76 16.06 7.61 -5.78
CA SER A 76 15.81 7.43 -7.21
C SER A 76 17.14 7.35 -7.95
N ASN A 77 17.27 6.38 -8.86
CA ASN A 77 18.45 6.25 -9.71
C ASN A 77 18.55 7.35 -10.77
N ASN A 78 17.43 8.00 -11.12
CA ASN A 78 17.39 9.07 -12.14
C ASN A 78 17.77 10.44 -11.59
N ASP A 79 17.50 10.68 -10.32
CA ASP A 79 17.82 11.94 -9.65
C ASP A 79 18.11 11.59 -8.20
N GLY A 80 19.40 11.54 -7.84
CA GLY A 80 19.87 11.17 -6.50
C GLY A 80 19.35 12.06 -5.38
N ARG A 81 18.59 13.12 -5.70
CA ARG A 81 17.90 14.00 -4.75
C ARG A 81 16.45 13.58 -4.49
N SER A 82 15.86 12.76 -5.35
CA SER A 82 14.46 12.36 -5.24
C SER A 82 14.30 11.04 -4.49
N VAL A 83 13.44 11.05 -3.47
CA VAL A 83 13.11 9.86 -2.68
C VAL A 83 11.83 9.23 -3.22
N THR A 84 11.97 7.99 -3.68
CA THR A 84 10.87 7.13 -4.10
C THR A 84 10.44 6.18 -2.99
N LEU A 85 9.23 5.66 -3.11
CA LEU A 85 8.58 4.81 -2.12
C LEU A 85 8.32 3.44 -2.76
N CYS A 86 8.67 2.39 -2.03
CA CYS A 86 8.41 1.00 -2.40
C CYS A 86 7.89 0.22 -1.19
N LEU A 87 7.21 -0.89 -1.43
CA LEU A 87 6.83 -1.82 -0.38
C LEU A 87 8.03 -2.63 0.10
N SER A 88 8.02 -3.01 1.38
CA SER A 88 8.95 -4.00 1.90
C SER A 88 8.62 -5.39 1.37
N ASP A 89 9.61 -6.28 1.32
CA ASP A 89 9.42 -7.64 0.80
C ASP A 89 8.42 -8.43 1.65
N VAL A 90 8.35 -8.11 2.95
CA VAL A 90 7.35 -8.63 3.87
C VAL A 90 5.94 -8.17 3.47
N ALA A 91 5.75 -6.87 3.24
CA ALA A 91 4.46 -6.33 2.82
C ALA A 91 4.01 -6.90 1.47
N ILE A 92 4.94 -7.10 0.53
CA ILE A 92 4.67 -7.73 -0.77
C ILE A 92 4.23 -9.18 -0.58
N LYS A 93 4.94 -9.96 0.25
CA LYS A 93 4.55 -11.36 0.53
C LYS A 93 3.15 -11.43 1.14
N GLN A 94 2.84 -10.56 2.09
CA GLN A 94 1.51 -10.48 2.70
C GLN A 94 0.42 -10.13 1.67
N LEU A 95 0.65 -9.14 0.80
CA LEU A 95 -0.30 -8.76 -0.25
C LEU A 95 -0.53 -9.92 -1.23
N LYS A 96 0.55 -10.62 -1.61
CA LYS A 96 0.47 -11.80 -2.48
C LYS A 96 -0.34 -12.92 -1.84
N GLN A 97 -0.16 -13.19 -0.54
CA GLN A 97 -0.95 -14.18 0.18
C GLN A 97 -2.44 -13.82 0.16
N VAL A 98 -2.80 -12.57 0.47
CA VAL A 98 -4.19 -12.10 0.39
C VAL A 98 -4.74 -12.25 -1.03
N SER A 99 -3.97 -11.84 -2.04
CA SER A 99 -4.40 -11.92 -3.45
C SER A 99 -4.73 -13.35 -3.90
N ARG A 100 -3.99 -14.35 -3.40
CA ARG A 100 -4.25 -15.76 -3.69
C ARG A 100 -5.58 -16.22 -3.11
N VAL A 101 -5.85 -15.87 -1.85
CA VAL A 101 -7.13 -16.20 -1.19
C VAL A 101 -8.28 -15.47 -1.89
N VAL A 102 -8.09 -14.21 -2.27
CA VAL A 102 -9.11 -13.44 -2.98
C VAL A 102 -9.43 -14.03 -4.37
N LYS A 103 -8.43 -14.57 -5.08
CA LYS A 103 -8.65 -15.28 -6.35
C LYS A 103 -9.43 -16.58 -6.21
N GLN A 104 -9.40 -17.21 -5.04
CA GLN A 104 -10.12 -18.45 -4.74
C GLN A 104 -11.55 -18.22 -4.23
N LEU A 105 -11.94 -16.96 -3.99
CA LEU A 105 -13.33 -16.64 -3.66
C LEU A 105 -14.17 -16.72 -4.94
N ASP A 106 -15.16 -17.61 -4.95
CA ASP A 106 -16.21 -17.62 -5.96
C ASP A 106 -17.06 -16.34 -5.84
N TRP A 107 -17.19 -15.61 -6.95
CA TRP A 107 -17.70 -14.23 -6.99
C TRP A 107 -19.21 -14.09 -7.16
#